data_AF-A0A537JJ72-F1
#
_entry.id   AF-A0A537JJ72-F1
#
_cell.length_a   1.000
_cell.length_b   1.000
_cell.length_c   1.000
_cell.angle_alpha   90.00
_cell.angle_beta   90.00
_cell.angle_gamma   90.00
#
_symmetry.space_group_name_H-M   'P 1'
#
loop_
_entity.id
_entity.type
_entity.pdbx_description
1 polymer ?
#
loop_
_entity_poly.entity_id
_entity_poly.type
_entity_poly.pdbx_seq_one_letter_code
_entity_poly.pdbx_strand_id
1 'polypeptide(L)'
;MPQVSLVETDVNTLERTGIRIVKYPPDYTAYNGGIQHNQLQIFRYADVLLMVAEAKLRQSTPDQAGALLLVNQLRVARNATPWVGTITLANTANVADPNTLLAERGREMYWESWRRQDLIRFGVFLKPWALKPTDDPKYLLFAIPSAQVIANPNLKQNPGY
;
A
#
# COMPACT_ATOMS: atom_id res chain seq x y z
N MET A 1 -1.94 -2.57 -26.76
CA MET A 1 -2.52 -2.19 -25.46
C MET A 1 -2.85 -0.70 -25.53
N PRO A 2 -3.97 -0.22 -24.98
CA PRO A 2 -4.26 1.22 -24.96
C PRO A 2 -3.11 1.96 -24.26
N GLN A 3 -2.67 3.08 -24.82
CA GLN A 3 -1.64 3.94 -24.23
C GLN A 3 -2.22 4.58 -22.97
N VAL A 4 -1.63 4.28 -21.81
CA VAL A 4 -2.04 4.87 -20.53
C VAL A 4 -1.03 5.96 -20.17
N SER A 5 -1.48 7.22 -20.11
CA SER A 5 -0.68 8.30 -19.55
C SER A 5 -0.82 8.32 -18.03
N LEU A 6 0.26 8.68 -17.32
CA LEU A 6 0.20 8.93 -15.87
C LEU A 6 -0.55 10.22 -15.55
N VAL A 7 -0.50 11.21 -16.45
CA VAL A 7 -1.24 12.48 -16.35
C VAL A 7 -2.07 12.62 -17.61
N GLU A 8 -3.39 12.60 -17.47
CA GLU A 8 -4.32 12.91 -18.56
C GLU A 8 -4.58 14.41 -18.60
N THR A 9 -4.44 15.01 -19.78
CA THR A 9 -4.60 16.46 -20.00
C THR A 9 -5.61 16.79 -21.09
N ASP A 10 -6.05 15.80 -21.89
CA ASP A 10 -7.06 16.05 -22.92
C ASP A 10 -8.46 16.12 -22.29
N VAL A 11 -9.03 17.32 -22.32
CA VAL A 11 -10.36 17.64 -21.78
C VAL A 11 -11.47 16.77 -22.35
N ASN A 12 -11.30 16.21 -23.54
CA ASN A 12 -12.31 15.36 -24.18
C ASN A 12 -12.27 13.91 -23.69
N THR A 13 -11.21 13.52 -22.98
CA THR A 13 -10.99 12.12 -22.58
C THR A 13 -10.83 11.92 -21.08
N LEU A 14 -10.76 12.99 -20.27
CA LEU A 14 -10.58 12.97 -18.80
C LEU A 14 -11.41 11.91 -18.05
N GLU A 15 -12.66 11.67 -18.48
CA GLU A 15 -13.55 10.70 -17.82
C GLU A 15 -13.44 9.26 -18.38
N ARG A 16 -12.90 9.10 -19.59
CA ARG A 16 -12.88 7.84 -20.35
C ARG A 16 -11.51 7.17 -20.40
N THR A 17 -10.43 7.91 -20.26
CA THR A 17 -9.06 7.38 -20.24
C THR A 17 -8.53 7.25 -18.81
N GLY A 18 -7.51 6.41 -18.66
CA GLY A 18 -6.82 6.17 -17.38
C GLY A 18 -7.15 4.83 -16.71
N ILE A 19 -6.56 4.64 -15.54
CA ILE A 19 -6.70 3.41 -14.74
C ILE A 19 -7.86 3.59 -13.77
N ARG A 20 -8.80 2.64 -13.80
CA ARG A 20 -9.91 2.55 -12.83
C ARG A 20 -9.74 1.30 -11.97
N ILE A 21 -10.18 1.40 -10.73
CA ILE A 21 -10.01 0.35 -9.74
C ILE A 21 -11.26 -0.51 -9.72
N VAL A 22 -11.11 -1.81 -10.03
CA VAL A 22 -12.21 -2.78 -10.09
C VAL A 22 -11.91 -3.97 -9.17
N LYS A 23 -11.52 -3.69 -7.93
CA LYS A 23 -11.23 -4.73 -6.93
C LYS A 23 -12.46 -5.07 -6.08
N TYR A 24 -13.18 -4.04 -5.63
CA TYR A 24 -14.44 -4.15 -4.91
C TYR A 24 -15.50 -3.37 -5.69
N PRO A 25 -16.04 -3.94 -6.78
CA PRO A 25 -17.03 -3.24 -7.60
C PRO A 25 -18.31 -3.00 -6.80
N PRO A 26 -19.04 -1.90 -7.06
CA PRO A 26 -20.35 -1.67 -6.44
C PRO A 26 -21.31 -2.80 -6.82
N ASP A 27 -22.30 -3.04 -5.97
CA ASP A 27 -23.43 -3.87 -6.34
C ASP A 27 -24.29 -3.09 -7.34
N TYR A 28 -24.15 -3.46 -8.62
CA TYR A 28 -24.86 -2.82 -9.72
C TYR A 28 -26.38 -2.93 -9.60
N THR A 29 -26.89 -3.94 -8.88
CA THR A 29 -28.33 -4.10 -8.64
C THR A 29 -28.85 -3.14 -7.56
N ALA A 30 -27.97 -2.63 -6.69
CA ALA A 30 -28.26 -1.69 -5.62
C ALA A 30 -27.69 -0.28 -5.89
N TYR A 31 -27.25 0.03 -7.12
CA TYR A 31 -26.50 1.24 -7.47
C TYR A 31 -27.24 2.56 -7.17
N ASN A 32 -28.58 2.56 -7.18
CA ASN A 32 -29.39 3.76 -6.96
C ASN A 32 -29.76 3.97 -5.47
N GLY A 33 -28.75 4.01 -4.60
CA GLY A 33 -28.92 4.26 -3.15
C GLY A 33 -29.32 3.05 -2.31
N GLY A 34 -29.21 1.83 -2.87
CA GLY A 34 -29.41 0.59 -2.13
C GLY A 34 -28.18 0.16 -1.32
N ILE A 35 -28.37 -0.81 -0.44
CA ILE A 35 -27.29 -1.39 0.37
C ILE A 35 -26.35 -2.16 -0.55
N GLN A 36 -25.07 -1.77 -0.58
CA GLN A 36 -24.08 -2.31 -1.52
C GLN A 36 -23.57 -3.72 -1.19
N HIS A 37 -23.93 -4.28 -0.03
CA HIS A 37 -23.51 -5.59 0.52
C HIS A 37 -22.01 -5.95 0.50
N ASN A 38 -21.15 -5.07 -0.01
CA ASN A 38 -19.72 -5.24 -0.03
C ASN A 38 -19.15 -5.16 1.38
N GLN A 39 -18.28 -6.11 1.69
CA GLN A 39 -17.58 -6.18 2.96
C GLN A 39 -16.20 -5.53 2.83
N LEU A 40 -15.79 -4.78 3.86
CA LEU A 40 -14.44 -4.26 3.98
C LEU A 40 -13.54 -5.30 4.66
N GLN A 41 -12.48 -5.71 3.98
CA GLN A 41 -11.49 -6.60 4.58
C GLN A 41 -10.54 -5.78 5.46
N ILE A 42 -10.67 -5.93 6.78
CA ILE A 42 -9.75 -5.32 7.75
C ILE A 42 -8.51 -6.22 7.93
N PHE A 43 -8.74 -7.52 8.09
CA PHE A 43 -7.69 -8.54 8.19
C PHE A 43 -8.03 -9.72 7.31
N ARG A 44 -7.00 -10.33 6.71
CA ARG A 44 -7.15 -11.55 5.92
C ARG A 44 -5.86 -12.35 5.89
N TYR A 45 -5.99 -13.63 5.56
CA TYR A 45 -4.88 -14.58 5.68
C TYR A 45 -3.62 -14.21 4.89
N ALA A 46 -3.77 -13.62 3.70
CA ALA A 46 -2.61 -13.21 2.91
C ALA A 46 -1.78 -12.11 3.60
N ASP A 47 -2.42 -11.24 4.40
CA ASP A 47 -1.68 -10.24 5.18
C ASP A 47 -0.84 -10.92 6.25
N VAL A 48 -1.41 -11.92 6.94
CA VAL A 48 -0.69 -12.73 7.92
C VAL A 48 0.50 -13.44 7.27
N LEU A 49 0.33 -14.08 6.11
CA LEU A 49 1.42 -14.71 5.37
C LEU A 49 2.56 -13.72 5.06
N LEU A 50 2.21 -12.53 4.55
CA LEU A 50 3.20 -11.52 4.20
C LEU A 50 3.82 -10.85 5.43
N MET A 51 3.10 -10.73 6.56
CA MET A 51 3.66 -10.28 7.83
C MET A 51 4.65 -11.27 8.41
N VAL A 52 4.36 -12.58 8.34
CA VAL A 52 5.31 -13.62 8.78
C VAL A 52 6.54 -13.63 7.87
N ALA A 53 6.38 -13.46 6.55
CA ALA A 53 7.50 -13.30 5.63
C ALA A 53 8.33 -12.05 5.97
N GLU A 54 7.69 -10.92 6.28
CA GLU A 54 8.37 -9.69 6.73
C GLU A 54 9.18 -9.94 8.01
N ALA A 55 8.57 -10.59 9.01
CA ALA A 55 9.21 -10.91 10.27
C ALA A 55 10.45 -11.80 10.07
N LYS A 56 10.36 -12.83 9.22
CA LYS A 56 11.48 -13.70 8.84
C LYS A 56 12.65 -12.94 8.23
N LEU A 57 12.37 -11.94 7.38
CA LEU A 57 13.40 -11.08 6.79
C LEU A 57 14.00 -10.07 7.77
N ARG A 58 13.27 -9.69 8.82
CA ARG A 58 13.71 -8.71 9.84
C ARG A 58 14.48 -9.34 11.01
N GLN A 59 14.59 -10.67 11.07
CA GLN A 59 15.40 -11.34 12.09
C GLN A 59 16.87 -10.92 12.01
N SER A 60 17.59 -11.03 13.12
CA SER A 60 19.05 -10.77 13.16
C SER A 60 19.82 -11.64 12.16
N THR A 61 19.31 -12.85 11.90
CA THR A 61 19.73 -13.73 10.81
C THR A 61 18.52 -13.97 9.91
N PRO A 62 18.41 -13.28 8.76
CA PRO A 62 17.23 -13.38 7.91
C PRO A 62 16.96 -14.79 7.36
N ASP A 63 15.75 -15.30 7.55
CA ASP A 63 15.27 -16.55 6.94
C ASP A 63 14.71 -16.28 5.54
N GLN A 64 15.61 -16.15 4.57
CA GLN A 64 15.29 -15.89 3.16
C GLN A 64 14.44 -17.02 2.54
N ALA A 65 14.80 -18.28 2.80
CA ALA A 65 14.12 -19.43 2.24
C ALA A 65 12.66 -19.53 2.75
N GLY A 66 12.46 -19.35 4.05
CA GLY A 66 11.13 -19.36 4.66
C GLY A 66 10.28 -18.17 4.23
N ALA A 67 10.86 -16.98 4.08
CA ALA A 67 10.13 -15.82 3.56
C ALA A 67 9.70 -16.04 2.11
N LEU A 68 10.61 -16.54 1.26
CA LEU A 68 10.35 -16.81 -0.15
C LEU A 68 9.27 -17.90 -0.31
N LEU A 69 9.27 -18.93 0.54
CA LEU A 69 8.23 -19.96 0.55
C LEU A 69 6.83 -19.35 0.72
N LEU A 70 6.64 -18.49 1.72
CA LEU A 70 5.35 -17.85 2.02
C LEU A 70 4.91 -16.90 0.90
N VAL A 71 5.83 -16.09 0.37
CA VAL A 71 5.55 -15.19 -0.75
C VAL A 71 5.15 -16.00 -1.99
N ASN A 72 5.88 -17.07 -2.30
CA ASN A 72 5.59 -17.90 -3.48
C ASN A 72 4.29 -18.70 -3.35
N GLN A 73 3.92 -19.15 -2.14
CA GLN A 73 2.59 -19.74 -1.90
C GLN A 73 1.48 -18.78 -2.33
N LEU A 74 1.59 -17.50 -1.97
CA LEU A 74 0.64 -16.49 -2.36
C LEU A 74 0.68 -16.20 -3.87
N ARG A 75 1.87 -16.02 -4.43
CA ARG A 75 2.04 -15.74 -5.88
C ARG A 75 1.44 -16.84 -6.75
N VAL A 76 1.71 -18.11 -6.41
CA VAL A 76 1.12 -19.26 -7.11
C VAL A 76 -0.41 -19.25 -6.99
N ALA A 77 -0.96 -18.97 -5.80
CA ALA A 77 -2.41 -18.85 -5.60
C ALA A 77 -3.06 -17.67 -6.36
N ARG A 78 -2.26 -16.76 -6.93
CA ARG A 78 -2.67 -15.65 -7.79
C ARG A 78 -2.28 -15.82 -9.25
N ASN A 79 -1.85 -17.03 -9.66
CA ASN A 79 -1.33 -17.32 -11.00
C ASN A 79 -0.14 -16.41 -11.41
N ALA A 80 0.64 -15.94 -10.44
CA ALA A 80 1.84 -15.16 -10.66
C ALA A 80 3.09 -16.06 -10.62
N THR A 81 4.08 -15.73 -11.45
CA THR A 81 5.35 -16.47 -11.50
C THR A 81 6.05 -16.47 -10.14
N PRO A 82 6.43 -17.63 -9.58
CA PRO A 82 7.22 -17.69 -8.36
C PRO A 82 8.53 -16.93 -8.50
N TRP A 83 8.97 -16.32 -7.41
CA TRP A 83 10.28 -15.69 -7.31
C TRP A 83 11.36 -16.71 -7.00
N VAL A 84 12.59 -16.40 -7.44
CA VAL A 84 13.80 -17.19 -7.21
C VAL A 84 14.88 -16.29 -6.61
N GLY A 85 15.81 -16.89 -5.86
CA GLY A 85 16.93 -16.16 -5.25
C GLY A 85 16.56 -15.53 -3.92
N THR A 86 16.93 -14.26 -3.74
CA THR A 86 16.74 -13.53 -2.48
C THR A 86 15.67 -12.46 -2.63
N ILE A 87 14.99 -12.16 -1.53
CA ILE A 87 14.00 -11.10 -1.43
C ILE A 87 14.48 -10.05 -0.43
N THR A 88 14.27 -8.78 -0.76
CA THR A 88 14.55 -7.66 0.14
C THR A 88 13.24 -7.05 0.66
N LEU A 89 13.29 -6.41 1.83
CA LEU A 89 12.12 -5.75 2.42
C LEU A 89 11.59 -4.64 1.49
N ALA A 90 12.45 -3.71 1.12
CA ALA A 90 12.19 -2.61 0.20
C ALA A 90 13.49 -2.17 -0.46
N ASN A 91 13.37 -1.46 -1.59
CA ASN A 91 14.47 -0.77 -2.24
C ASN A 91 14.34 0.73 -1.93
N THR A 92 15.23 1.26 -1.09
CA THR A 92 15.19 2.66 -0.64
C THR A 92 15.65 3.65 -1.71
N ALA A 93 16.34 3.17 -2.75
CA ALA A 93 16.73 3.96 -3.91
C ALA A 93 15.61 3.99 -4.98
N ASN A 94 14.74 2.98 -5.01
CA ASN A 94 13.60 2.90 -5.92
C ASN A 94 12.37 2.29 -5.21
N VAL A 95 11.47 3.14 -4.72
CA VAL A 95 10.24 2.69 -4.04
C VAL A 95 9.31 1.89 -4.95
N ALA A 96 9.45 2.04 -6.28
CA ALA A 96 8.67 1.32 -7.27
C ALA A 96 9.29 -0.02 -7.70
N ASP A 97 10.40 -0.46 -7.08
CA ASP A 97 11.03 -1.74 -7.39
C ASP A 97 10.04 -2.90 -7.18
N PRO A 98 9.64 -3.61 -8.25
CA PRO A 98 8.61 -4.64 -8.17
C PRO A 98 9.08 -5.90 -7.44
N ASN A 99 10.38 -6.08 -7.22
CA ASN A 99 11.02 -7.30 -6.71
C ASN A 99 11.28 -7.27 -5.19
N THR A 100 10.48 -6.49 -4.46
CA THR A 100 10.60 -6.33 -3.01
C THR A 100 9.36 -6.86 -2.30
N LEU A 101 9.49 -7.25 -1.02
CA LEU A 101 8.34 -7.65 -0.21
C LEU A 101 7.30 -6.52 -0.13
N LEU A 102 7.75 -5.26 0.02
CA LEU A 102 6.88 -4.08 0.01
C LEU A 102 6.06 -3.95 -1.28
N ALA A 103 6.63 -4.32 -2.44
CA ALA A 103 5.90 -4.32 -3.70
C ALA A 103 4.87 -5.47 -3.77
N GLU A 104 5.20 -6.65 -3.24
CA GLU A 104 4.24 -7.77 -3.16
C GLU A 104 3.06 -7.43 -2.23
N ARG A 105 3.32 -6.85 -1.05
CA ARG A 105 2.28 -6.30 -0.18
C ARG A 105 1.41 -5.27 -0.90
N GLY A 106 2.04 -4.36 -1.66
CA GLY A 106 1.34 -3.34 -2.44
C GLY A 106 0.42 -3.92 -3.52
N ARG A 107 0.81 -5.01 -4.18
CA ARG A 107 -0.02 -5.73 -5.16
C ARG A 107 -1.18 -6.45 -4.50
N GLU A 108 -0.88 -7.28 -3.51
CA GLU A 108 -1.89 -8.13 -2.85
C GLU A 108 -2.92 -7.25 -2.13
N MET A 109 -2.47 -6.26 -1.36
CA MET A 109 -3.32 -5.38 -0.51
C MET A 109 -3.72 -4.07 -1.19
N TYR A 110 -3.64 -4.01 -2.52
CA TYR A 110 -4.05 -2.81 -3.25
C TYR A 110 -5.48 -2.42 -2.88
N TRP A 111 -5.71 -1.16 -2.53
CA TRP A 111 -7.03 -0.65 -2.14
C TRP A 111 -7.62 -1.20 -0.82
N GLU A 112 -6.78 -1.72 0.07
CA GLU A 112 -7.18 -2.24 1.39
C GLU A 112 -6.59 -1.42 2.56
N SER A 113 -6.30 -0.13 2.35
CA SER A 113 -5.82 0.81 3.38
C SER A 113 -4.45 0.51 4.03
N TRP A 114 -3.66 -0.43 3.51
CA TRP A 114 -2.34 -0.80 4.06
C TRP A 114 -1.18 0.09 3.62
N ARG A 115 -1.23 0.63 2.39
CA ARG A 115 -0.05 1.16 1.70
C ARG A 115 0.65 2.28 2.47
N ARG A 116 -0.09 3.21 3.08
CA ARG A 116 0.50 4.32 3.85
C ARG A 116 1.32 3.81 5.03
N GLN A 117 0.71 2.93 5.83
CA GLN A 117 1.35 2.40 7.03
C GLN A 117 2.57 1.55 6.67
N ASP A 118 2.48 0.72 5.62
CA ASP A 118 3.63 -0.05 5.13
C ASP A 118 4.77 0.86 4.68
N LEU A 119 4.51 1.91 3.89
CA LEU A 119 5.55 2.84 3.45
C LEU A 119 6.25 3.54 4.64
N ILE A 120 5.50 3.89 5.68
CA ILE A 120 6.05 4.49 6.91
C ILE A 120 6.93 3.48 7.64
N ARG A 121 6.43 2.27 7.90
CA ARG A 121 7.18 1.20 8.62
C ARG A 121 8.41 0.70 7.87
N PHE A 122 8.41 0.78 6.54
CA PHE A 122 9.56 0.44 5.69
C PHE A 122 10.49 1.63 5.46
N GLY A 123 10.19 2.81 6.00
CA GLY A 123 11.07 3.99 5.95
C GLY A 123 11.16 4.65 4.58
N VAL A 124 10.17 4.44 3.70
CA VAL A 124 10.18 4.93 2.32
C VAL A 124 9.03 5.89 1.99
N PHE A 125 8.17 6.21 2.96
CA PHE A 125 7.02 7.12 2.76
C PHE A 125 7.41 8.51 2.23
N LEU A 126 8.49 9.09 2.77
CA LEU A 126 8.92 10.44 2.39
C LEU A 126 9.66 10.50 1.05
N LYS A 127 10.02 9.35 0.47
CA LYS A 127 10.73 9.29 -0.81
C LYS A 127 9.83 9.76 -1.96
N PRO A 128 10.41 10.39 -3.00
CA PRO A 128 9.67 10.74 -4.19
C PRO A 128 9.32 9.48 -5.01
N TRP A 129 8.26 9.57 -5.81
CA TRP A 129 7.90 8.60 -6.84
C TRP A 129 7.13 9.30 -7.98
N ALA A 130 6.66 8.54 -8.97
CA ALA A 130 6.06 9.01 -10.23
C ALA A 130 5.37 10.40 -10.19
N LEU A 131 4.34 10.59 -9.38
CA LEU A 131 3.57 11.85 -9.26
C LEU A 131 3.61 12.45 -7.86
N LYS A 132 4.68 12.18 -7.09
CA LYS A 132 4.81 12.63 -5.71
C LYS A 132 6.23 13.11 -5.45
N PRO A 133 6.43 14.40 -5.08
CA PRO A 133 7.73 14.88 -4.68
C PRO A 133 8.15 14.31 -3.31
N THR A 134 9.31 14.75 -2.82
CA THR A 134 9.72 14.47 -1.44
C THR A 134 8.75 15.16 -0.47
N ASP A 135 8.35 14.45 0.58
CA ASP A 135 7.43 14.96 1.60
C ASP A 135 8.16 15.55 2.82
N ASP A 136 7.48 16.47 3.51
CA ASP A 136 7.87 16.96 4.83
C ASP A 136 7.74 15.84 5.88
N PRO A 137 8.76 15.63 6.75
CA PRO A 137 8.70 14.66 7.84
C PRO A 137 7.47 14.75 8.75
N LYS A 138 6.83 15.92 8.89
CA LYS A 138 5.61 16.05 9.71
C LYS A 138 4.49 15.12 9.24
N TYR A 139 4.42 14.80 7.95
CA TYR A 139 3.37 13.94 7.38
C TYR A 139 3.47 12.47 7.78
N LEU A 140 4.51 12.07 8.53
CA LEU A 140 4.59 10.73 9.12
C LEU A 140 3.52 10.50 10.20
N LEU A 141 3.09 11.57 10.90
CA LEU A 141 2.02 11.54 11.88
C LEU A 141 0.91 12.50 11.46
N PHE A 142 -0.34 12.21 11.83
CA PHE A 142 -1.42 13.17 11.60
C PHE A 142 -1.40 14.27 12.65
N ALA A 143 -1.90 15.45 12.31
CA ALA A 143 -2.13 16.50 13.30
C ALA A 143 -3.11 16.01 14.37
N ILE A 144 -2.82 16.33 15.63
CA ILE A 144 -3.80 16.19 16.70
C ILE A 144 -4.87 17.27 16.47
N PRO A 145 -6.18 16.94 16.52
CA PRO A 145 -7.23 17.93 16.28
C PRO A 145 -7.09 19.16 17.19
N SER A 146 -7.15 20.35 16.61
CA SER A 146 -6.88 21.62 17.31
C SER A 146 -7.78 21.84 18.53
N ALA A 147 -9.06 21.46 18.43
CA ALA A 147 -10.00 21.52 19.55
C ALA A 147 -9.53 20.70 20.76
N GLN A 148 -8.87 19.56 20.54
CA GLN A 148 -8.35 18.70 21.62
C GLN A 148 -7.11 19.31 22.28
N VAL A 149 -6.23 19.94 21.49
CA VAL A 149 -5.04 20.65 22.00
C VAL A 149 -5.45 21.87 22.83
N ILE A 150 -6.47 22.61 22.40
CA ILE A 150 -6.99 23.76 23.14
C ILE A 150 -7.67 23.32 24.44
N ALA A 151 -8.44 22.24 24.41
CA ALA A 151 -9.19 21.76 25.58
C ALA A 151 -8.28 21.14 26.66
N ASN A 152 -7.15 20.55 26.29
CA ASN A 152 -6.25 19.88 27.22
C ASN A 152 -4.81 20.43 27.10
N PRO A 153 -4.35 21.29 28.03
CA PRO A 153 -3.02 21.88 27.97
C PRO A 153 -1.87 20.87 28.13
N ASN A 154 -2.14 19.63 28.59
CA ASN A 154 -1.13 18.57 28.64
C ASN A 154 -0.91 17.90 27.27
N LEU A 155 -1.80 18.12 26.31
CA LEU A 155 -1.72 17.54 24.98
C LEU A 155 -0.80 18.40 24.10
N LYS A 156 0.37 17.87 23.77
CA LYS A 156 1.32 18.55 22.89
C LYS A 156 1.09 18.12 21.45
N GLN A 157 1.08 19.08 20.52
CA GLN A 157 0.93 18.81 19.09
C GLN A 157 2.10 17.96 18.57
N ASN A 158 1.84 17.17 17.52
CA ASN A 158 2.86 16.44 16.79
C ASN A 158 3.82 17.42 16.09
N PRO A 159 5.13 17.13 16.00
CA PRO A 159 6.10 18.05 15.43
C PRO A 159 5.72 18.53 14.01
N GLY A 160 5.78 19.85 13.79
CA GLY A 160 5.54 20.49 12.49
C GLY A 160 4.08 20.87 12.18
N TYR A 161 3.14 20.62 13.10
CA TYR A 161 1.74 21.03 13.02
C TYR A 161 1.38 22.12 14.04
#